data_AF-A0A9W4UWB5-F1
#
_entry.id   AF-A0A9W4UWB5-F1
#
_cell.length_a   1.000
_cell.length_b   1.000
_cell.length_c   1.000
_cell.angle_alpha   90.00
_cell.angle_beta   90.00
_cell.angle_gamma   90.00
#
_symmetry.space_group_name_H-M   'P 1'
#
loop_
_entity.id
_entity.type
_entity.pdbx_description
1 polymer ?
#
loop_
_entity_poly.entity_id
_entity_poly.type
_entity_poly.pdbx_seq_one_letter_code
_entity_poly.pdbx_strand_id
1 'polypeptide(L)'
;MLDKESEHLKGAGVLSEFFNSISLTDRGRALDADLHGKIDGEILLALGEYKRLLNDLSYHELLAFIHSMFPGLSGDSAEYENVRKSMEPLIMSLIEKEKISSGRGAELLGISLNRVIQNMHRMGIQVYR
;
A
#
# COMPACT_ATOMS: atom_id res chain seq x y z
N MET A 1 7.96 -1.09 15.72
CA MET A 1 9.37 -0.67 15.92
C MET A 1 9.68 0.27 14.78
N LEU A 2 10.14 1.48 15.08
CA LEU A 2 10.55 2.45 14.07
C LEU A 2 11.82 1.94 13.36
N ASP A 3 12.00 2.30 12.09
CA ASP A 3 13.27 2.11 11.41
C ASP A 3 14.34 3.07 11.98
N LYS A 4 15.60 2.85 11.59
CA LYS A 4 16.75 3.59 12.16
C LYS A 4 16.66 5.08 11.85
N GLU A 5 16.11 5.41 10.70
CA GLU A 5 15.91 6.75 10.17
C GLU A 5 14.86 7.50 11.00
N SER A 6 13.74 6.84 11.30
CA SER A 6 12.67 7.37 12.13
C SER A 6 13.12 7.57 13.58
N GLU A 7 13.91 6.65 14.15
CA GLU A 7 14.52 6.82 15.47
C GLU A 7 15.49 8.01 15.50
N HIS A 8 16.27 8.22 14.44
CA HIS A 8 17.15 9.38 14.33
C HIS A 8 16.35 10.70 14.30
N LEU A 9 15.28 10.75 13.50
CA LEU A 9 14.41 11.92 13.40
C LEU A 9 13.63 12.19 14.71
N LYS A 10 13.26 11.14 15.45
CA LYS A 10 12.69 11.25 16.80
C LYS A 10 13.70 11.81 17.79
N GLY A 11 14.94 11.30 17.78
CA GLY A 11 16.05 11.83 18.58
C GLY A 11 16.40 13.29 18.26
N ALA A 12 16.21 13.70 17.01
CA ALA A 12 16.37 15.09 16.57
C ALA A 12 15.18 16.00 16.93
N GLY A 13 14.11 15.45 17.50
CA GLY A 13 12.88 16.18 17.87
C GLY A 13 12.03 16.60 16.67
N VAL A 14 12.21 15.95 15.50
CA VAL A 14 11.44 16.20 14.27
C VAL A 14 10.14 15.39 14.28
N LEU A 15 10.19 14.17 14.80
CA LEU A 15 9.04 13.27 14.92
C LEU A 15 8.64 13.07 16.38
N SER A 16 7.35 12.87 16.61
CA SER A 16 6.79 12.31 17.83
C SER A 16 6.08 10.99 17.54
N GLU A 17 6.04 10.12 18.52
CA GLU A 17 5.32 8.85 18.46
C GLU A 17 4.28 8.82 19.57
N PHE A 18 3.02 8.56 19.22
CA PHE A 18 1.92 8.44 20.17
C PHE A 18 1.00 7.31 19.71
N PHE A 19 0.79 6.29 20.57
CA PHE A 19 -0.11 5.15 20.30
C PHE A 19 -0.04 4.60 18.86
N ASN A 20 1.05 3.90 18.52
CA ASN A 20 1.28 3.30 17.19
C ASN A 20 1.16 4.28 16.00
N SER A 21 1.23 5.59 16.27
CA SER A 21 1.23 6.63 15.23
C SER A 21 2.47 7.49 15.34
N ILE A 22 2.98 7.91 14.19
CA ILE A 22 4.10 8.82 14.05
C ILE A 22 3.55 10.14 13.51
N SER A 23 3.99 11.26 14.06
CA SER A 23 3.58 12.59 13.61
C SER A 23 4.75 13.57 13.65
N LEU A 24 4.69 14.62 12.84
CA LEU A 24 5.65 15.71 12.94
C LEU A 24 5.41 16.51 14.23
N THR A 25 6.49 16.91 14.89
CA THR A 25 6.45 17.94 15.94
C THR A 25 6.27 19.32 15.31
N ASP A 26 6.14 20.38 16.12
CA ASP A 26 6.16 21.75 15.60
C ASP A 26 7.46 22.06 14.85
N ARG A 27 8.60 21.58 15.37
CA ARG A 27 9.90 21.67 14.69
C ARG A 27 9.88 20.91 13.37
N GLY A 28 9.31 19.71 13.34
CA GLY A 28 9.20 18.92 12.12
C GLY A 28 8.34 19.59 11.06
N ARG A 29 7.22 20.20 11.44
CA ARG A 29 6.37 20.98 10.52
C ARG A 29 7.10 22.21 9.96
N ALA A 30 7.85 22.92 10.79
CA ALA A 30 8.65 24.06 10.33
C ALA A 30 9.74 23.63 9.33
N LEU A 31 10.38 22.47 9.58
CA LEU A 31 11.38 21.91 8.67
C LEU A 31 10.74 21.48 7.33
N ASP A 32 9.59 20.80 7.37
CA ASP A 32 8.85 20.37 6.19
C ASP A 32 8.46 21.55 5.28
N ALA A 33 8.04 22.67 5.88
CA ALA A 33 7.73 23.90 5.14
C ALA A 33 8.97 24.51 4.45
N ASP A 34 10.13 24.46 5.09
CA ASP A 34 11.40 24.94 4.51
C ASP A 34 11.96 24.00 3.42
N LEU A 35 11.64 22.71 3.50
CA LEU A 35 12.08 21.69 2.53
C LEU A 35 11.22 21.68 1.26
N HIS A 36 9.94 22.08 1.32
CA HIS A 36 9.04 22.08 0.16
C HIS A 36 9.56 22.91 -1.04
N GLY A 37 10.40 23.92 -0.81
CA GLY A 37 11.05 24.70 -1.87
C GLY A 37 12.42 24.19 -2.32
N LYS A 38 12.95 23.14 -1.67
CA LYS A 38 14.30 22.59 -1.89
C LYS A 38 14.28 21.20 -2.53
N ILE A 39 13.14 20.53 -2.48
CA ILE A 39 12.91 19.23 -3.11
C ILE A 39 12.41 19.46 -4.53
N ASP A 40 12.89 18.64 -5.45
CA ASP A 40 12.40 18.63 -6.83
C ASP A 40 10.87 18.43 -6.86
N GLY A 41 10.16 19.31 -7.56
CA GLY A 41 8.72 19.26 -7.69
C GLY A 41 8.21 17.95 -8.31
N GLU A 42 8.96 17.35 -9.24
CA GLU A 42 8.59 16.06 -9.84
C GLU A 42 8.67 14.92 -8.81
N ILE A 43 9.68 14.94 -7.95
CA ILE A 43 9.83 13.96 -6.86
C ILE A 43 8.69 14.11 -5.85
N LEU A 44 8.35 15.34 -5.47
CA LEU A 44 7.23 15.64 -4.57
C LEU A 44 5.89 15.18 -5.14
N LEU A 45 5.66 15.40 -6.43
CA LEU A 45 4.47 14.93 -7.12
C LEU A 45 4.41 13.39 -7.15
N ALA A 46 5.52 12.73 -7.51
CA ALA A 46 5.59 11.27 -7.53
C ALA A 46 5.30 10.67 -6.14
N LEU A 47 5.90 11.22 -5.07
CA LEU A 47 5.62 10.81 -3.70
C LEU A 47 4.15 11.00 -3.33
N GLY A 48 3.53 12.09 -3.77
CA GLY A 48 2.10 12.34 -3.60
C GLY A 48 1.23 11.29 -4.27
N GLU A 49 1.57 10.87 -5.50
CA GLU A 49 0.87 9.79 -6.20
C GLU A 49 1.04 8.45 -5.51
N TYR A 50 2.25 8.08 -5.07
CA TYR A 50 2.45 6.84 -4.32
C TYR A 50 1.67 6.83 -3.01
N LYS A 51 1.63 7.98 -2.30
CA LYS A 51 0.84 8.12 -1.09
C LYS A 51 -0.65 7.91 -1.37
N ARG A 52 -1.19 8.50 -2.45
CA ARG A 52 -2.58 8.26 -2.88
C ARG A 52 -2.83 6.79 -3.27
N LEU A 53 -1.85 6.16 -3.92
CA LEU A 53 -1.97 4.77 -4.37
C LEU A 53 -2.00 3.78 -3.19
N LEU A 54 -1.24 4.01 -2.13
CA LEU A 54 -0.99 3.01 -1.09
C LEU A 54 -1.68 3.27 0.25
N ASN A 55 -2.05 4.51 0.58
CA ASN A 55 -2.50 4.86 1.94
C ASN A 55 -3.84 4.27 2.38
N ASP A 56 -4.70 3.89 1.44
CA ASP A 56 -6.00 3.25 1.71
C ASP A 56 -5.89 1.72 1.85
N LEU A 57 -4.68 1.17 1.77
CA LEU A 57 -4.44 -0.26 1.94
C LEU A 57 -4.14 -0.59 3.41
N SER A 58 -4.84 -1.61 3.90
CA SER A 58 -4.44 -2.29 5.13
C SER A 58 -3.10 -3.00 4.95
N TYR A 59 -2.46 -3.37 6.05
CA TYR A 59 -1.20 -4.10 6.05
C TYR A 59 -1.22 -5.35 5.14
N HIS A 60 -2.27 -6.16 5.22
CA HIS A 60 -2.39 -7.37 4.41
C HIS A 60 -2.67 -7.08 2.93
N GLU A 61 -3.44 -6.04 2.63
CA GLU A 61 -3.68 -5.61 1.25
C GLU A 61 -2.40 -5.04 0.62
N LEU A 62 -1.61 -4.28 1.37
CA LEU A 62 -0.32 -3.77 0.92
C LEU A 62 0.65 -4.92 0.62
N LEU A 63 0.71 -5.93 1.49
CA LEU A 63 1.49 -7.15 1.24
C LEU A 63 1.01 -7.85 -0.02
N ALA A 64 -0.30 -8.11 -0.15
CA ALA A 64 -0.88 -8.72 -1.34
C ALA A 64 -0.56 -7.92 -2.61
N PHE A 65 -0.60 -6.59 -2.54
CA PHE A 65 -0.24 -5.69 -3.64
C PHE A 65 1.24 -5.82 -4.01
N ILE A 66 2.17 -5.81 -3.04
CA ILE A 66 3.60 -5.99 -3.30
C ILE A 66 3.87 -7.36 -3.93
N HIS A 67 3.30 -8.43 -3.37
CA HIS A 67 3.40 -9.79 -3.90
C HIS A 67 2.81 -9.89 -5.31
N SER A 68 1.76 -9.13 -5.59
CA SER A 68 1.15 -9.06 -6.92
C SER A 68 2.04 -8.39 -7.95
N MET A 69 2.83 -7.39 -7.56
CA MET A 69 3.67 -6.63 -8.48
C MET A 69 5.02 -7.30 -8.73
N PHE A 70 5.53 -8.04 -7.74
CA PHE A 70 6.86 -8.65 -7.79
C PHE A 70 6.83 -10.16 -7.47
N PRO A 71 6.18 -10.97 -8.34
CA PRO A 71 6.12 -12.41 -8.15
C PRO A 71 7.54 -13.00 -8.21
N GLY A 72 8.07 -13.41 -7.06
CA GLY A 72 9.44 -13.95 -6.93
C GLY A 72 10.27 -13.32 -5.80
N LEU A 73 9.94 -12.11 -5.35
CA LEU A 73 10.62 -11.48 -4.20
C LEU A 73 10.07 -11.94 -2.84
N SER A 74 9.18 -12.93 -2.86
CA SER A 74 8.21 -13.24 -1.81
C SER A 74 8.38 -14.62 -1.19
N GLY A 75 9.39 -15.37 -1.66
CA GLY A 75 9.43 -16.83 -1.62
C GLY A 75 9.32 -17.49 -0.26
N ASP A 76 9.69 -16.83 0.85
CA ASP A 76 9.86 -17.52 2.14
C ASP A 76 9.52 -16.66 3.38
N SER A 77 8.55 -15.74 3.32
CA SER A 77 8.11 -15.03 4.54
C SER A 77 6.94 -15.75 5.22
N ALA A 78 6.96 -15.85 6.55
CA ALA A 78 5.84 -16.40 7.32
C ALA A 78 4.56 -15.59 7.11
N GLU A 79 4.71 -14.31 6.81
CA GLU A 79 3.68 -13.36 6.46
C GLU A 79 2.99 -13.71 5.13
N TYR A 80 3.72 -14.26 4.16
CA TYR A 80 3.16 -14.67 2.88
C TYR A 80 2.17 -15.83 3.02
N GLU A 81 2.42 -16.80 3.90
CA GLU A 81 1.45 -17.88 4.15
C GLU A 81 0.14 -17.38 4.76
N ASN A 82 0.19 -16.33 5.58
CA ASN A 82 -1.02 -15.69 6.12
C ASN A 82 -1.80 -14.96 5.02
N VAL A 83 -1.08 -14.26 4.12
CA VAL A 83 -1.68 -13.63 2.94
C VAL A 83 -2.27 -14.68 2.00
N ARG A 84 -1.58 -15.82 1.79
CA ARG A 84 -2.02 -16.90 0.89
C ARG A 84 -3.36 -17.50 1.29
N LYS A 85 -3.60 -17.69 2.60
CA LYS A 85 -4.89 -18.19 3.11
C LYS A 85 -6.06 -17.24 2.84
N SER A 86 -5.78 -15.95 2.74
CA SER A 86 -6.76 -14.88 2.51
C SER A 86 -6.58 -14.23 1.14
N MET A 87 -5.96 -14.92 0.18
CA MET A 87 -5.56 -14.30 -1.09
C MET A 87 -6.77 -13.85 -1.91
N GLU A 88 -7.81 -14.69 -2.03
CA GLU A 88 -9.03 -14.33 -2.78
C GLU A 88 -9.69 -13.03 -2.27
N PRO A 89 -10.05 -12.89 -0.98
CA PRO A 89 -10.64 -11.64 -0.49
C PRO A 89 -9.69 -10.44 -0.59
N LEU A 90 -8.38 -10.62 -0.41
CA LEU A 90 -7.40 -9.53 -0.56
C LEU A 90 -7.30 -9.05 -2.02
N ILE A 91 -7.23 -9.98 -2.98
CA ILE A 91 -7.21 -9.65 -4.40
C ILE A 91 -8.51 -8.97 -4.82
N MET A 92 -9.67 -9.44 -4.34
CA MET A 92 -10.95 -8.79 -4.63
C MET A 92 -11.02 -7.36 -4.08
N SER A 93 -10.49 -7.12 -2.87
CA SER A 93 -10.40 -5.78 -2.28
C SER A 93 -9.47 -4.87 -3.08
N LEU A 94 -8.34 -5.38 -3.56
CA LEU A 94 -7.43 -4.62 -4.42
C LEU A 94 -8.05 -4.27 -5.78
N ILE A 95 -8.91 -5.12 -6.33
CA ILE A 95 -9.70 -4.82 -7.54
C ILE A 95 -10.73 -3.73 -7.24
N GLU A 96 -11.46 -3.85 -6.13
CA GLU A 96 -12.46 -2.86 -5.69
C GLU A 96 -11.84 -1.47 -5.50
N LYS A 97 -10.63 -1.41 -4.94
CA LYS A 97 -9.85 -0.18 -4.74
C LYS A 97 -9.06 0.26 -5.98
N GLU A 98 -9.30 -0.35 -7.13
CA GLU A 98 -8.68 -0.04 -8.42
C GLU A 98 -7.13 -0.12 -8.42
N LYS A 99 -6.54 -0.90 -7.51
CA LYS A 99 -5.08 -1.06 -7.42
C LYS A 99 -4.54 -2.04 -8.44
N ILE A 100 -5.38 -3.00 -8.84
CA ILE A 100 -5.07 -3.99 -9.87
C ILE A 100 -6.29 -4.19 -10.77
N SER A 101 -6.05 -4.61 -12.01
CA SER A 101 -7.14 -4.96 -12.93
C SER A 101 -7.74 -6.33 -12.57
N SER A 102 -8.98 -6.57 -13.02
CA SER A 102 -9.63 -7.88 -12.93
C SER A 102 -8.86 -8.99 -13.65
N GLY A 103 -8.20 -8.65 -14.77
CA GLY A 103 -7.29 -9.55 -15.49
C GLY A 103 -6.09 -9.95 -14.62
N ARG A 104 -5.46 -8.98 -13.97
CA ARG A 104 -4.35 -9.26 -13.05
C ARG A 104 -4.82 -10.09 -11.84
N GLY A 105 -6.01 -9.80 -11.30
CA GLY A 105 -6.62 -10.62 -10.25
C GLY A 105 -6.84 -12.07 -10.66
N ALA A 106 -7.28 -12.30 -11.91
CA ALA A 106 -7.47 -13.65 -12.45
C ALA A 106 -6.15 -14.44 -12.52
N GLU A 107 -5.08 -13.79 -12.99
CA GLU A 107 -3.73 -14.36 -13.03
C GLU A 107 -3.23 -14.76 -11.63
N LEU A 108 -3.36 -13.85 -10.66
CA LEU A 108 -2.86 -14.07 -9.29
C LEU A 108 -3.63 -15.18 -8.55
N LEU A 109 -4.93 -15.31 -8.83
CA LEU A 109 -5.78 -16.33 -8.22
C LEU A 109 -5.73 -17.66 -8.97
N GLY A 110 -5.10 -17.73 -10.15
CA GLY A 110 -5.11 -18.92 -10.99
C GLY A 110 -6.52 -19.34 -11.44
N ILE A 111 -7.42 -18.37 -11.62
CA ILE A 111 -8.81 -18.60 -12.03
C ILE A 111 -9.13 -17.84 -13.33
N SER A 112 -10.25 -18.16 -13.97
CA SER A 112 -10.67 -17.43 -15.17
C SER A 112 -11.16 -16.02 -14.85
N LEU A 113 -10.95 -15.09 -15.79
CA LEU A 113 -11.49 -13.73 -15.70
C LEU A 113 -13.01 -13.71 -15.48
N ASN A 114 -13.74 -14.63 -16.11
CA ASN A 114 -15.18 -14.77 -15.91
C ASN A 114 -15.54 -15.05 -14.45
N ARG A 115 -14.74 -15.86 -13.73
CA ARG A 115 -14.96 -16.15 -12.31
C ARG A 115 -14.70 -14.91 -11.44
N VAL A 116 -13.68 -14.12 -11.79
CA VAL A 116 -13.43 -12.82 -11.11
C VAL A 116 -14.60 -11.87 -11.33
N ILE A 117 -15.10 -11.73 -12.56
CA ILE A 117 -16.27 -10.88 -12.88
C ILE A 117 -17.51 -11.34 -12.10
N GLN A 118 -17.73 -12.66 -11.97
CA GLN A 118 -18.82 -13.20 -11.14
C GLN A 118 -18.65 -12.83 -9.67
N ASN A 119 -17.44 -12.89 -9.13
CA ASN A 119 -17.16 -12.47 -7.76
C ASN A 119 -17.39 -10.95 -7.58
N MET A 120 -16.96 -10.13 -8.55
CA MET A 120 -17.22 -8.68 -8.56
C MET A 120 -18.72 -8.40 -8.48
N HIS A 121 -19.54 -9.07 -9.30
CA HIS A 121 -21.00 -8.93 -9.26
C HIS A 121 -21.60 -9.34 -7.90
N ARG A 122 -21.13 -10.43 -7.29
CA ARG A 122 -21.60 -10.86 -5.96
C ARG A 122 -21.26 -9.84 -4.87
N MET A 123 -20.17 -9.10 -5.02
CA MET A 123 -19.69 -8.10 -4.08
C MET A 123 -20.24 -6.68 -4.36
N GLY A 124 -21.00 -6.50 -5.45
CA GLY A 124 -21.52 -5.18 -5.84
C GLY A 124 -20.49 -4.25 -6.48
N ILE A 125 -19.33 -4.78 -6.89
CA ILE A 125 -18.26 -4.01 -7.55
C ILE A 125 -18.67 -3.76 -9.00
N GLN A 126 -18.62 -2.50 -9.45
CA GLN A 126 -18.94 -2.15 -10.82
C GLN A 126 -17.89 -2.69 -11.79
N VAL A 127 -18.36 -3.38 -12.83
CA VAL A 127 -17.52 -3.88 -13.92
C VAL A 127 -17.61 -2.87 -15.06
N TYR A 128 -16.59 -2.02 -15.20
CA TYR A 128 -16.47 -1.15 -16.36
C TYR A 128 -16.08 -2.00 -17.58
N ARG A 129 -16.91 -1.94 -18.63
CA ARG A 129 -16.67 -2.60 -19.93
C ARG A 129 -15.76 -1.78 -20.81
#